data_AF-A0A553GLG5-F1
#
_entry.id   AF-A0A553GLG5-F1
#
_cell.length_a   1.000
_cell.length_b   1.000
_cell.length_c   1.000
_cell.angle_alpha   90.00
_cell.angle_beta   90.00
_cell.angle_gamma   90.00
#
_symmetry.space_group_name_H-M   'P 1'
#
loop_
_entity.id
_entity.type
_entity.pdbx_description
1 polymer ?
#
loop_
_entity_poly.entity_id
_entity_poly.type
_entity_poly.pdbx_seq_one_letter_code
_entity_poly.pdbx_strand_id
1 'polypeptide(L)'
;MNIKNFPYLKLIFIFSMTSLSVISSGQDQESWAERLNNLNSMLDPNNKRFELLALSKDLMQQGIPNEKLNELEKYTDQVQVVKSDDDMITVVAFGAPTYKGVYQLEWIIHHDNQSWAFSEEYNSTFSSGAKDLTFTFNKTEDDLYSLKVTTGKQTLVDACDLISKCLFEQLQTLSSDQEKEDLNALLLKRLNNLWSDEAYFSKAFTGLKRMKTLHSEDGKVKICTYNLQKEGFNQFFCGAVITKDDEVSVHMLTDTSEKIRSPERSSLTNKKWYGALYVDLIQTSGGGKTYYTLIGYKGHDEFVKTRVLDVLLIQNGRLRFGMPIFKTDRVSRNRVVFQYSSKATMMLRYDAREKLIVYDNLAPADPMYRGVYHYYGPDFSYNAFKFTKGVWENRKDIDLRNPKSE
;
A
#
# COMPACT_ATOMS: atom_id res chain seq x y z
N MET A 1 9.19 -20.18 -22.19
CA MET A 1 8.15 -20.07 -21.13
C MET A 1 7.69 -18.63 -21.10
N ASN A 2 6.41 -18.37 -21.35
CA ASN A 2 5.81 -17.05 -21.52
C ASN A 2 5.96 -16.20 -20.25
N ILE A 3 6.86 -15.21 -20.28
CA ILE A 3 6.92 -14.13 -19.30
C ILE A 3 5.96 -13.05 -19.81
N LYS A 4 4.70 -13.11 -19.38
CA LYS A 4 3.71 -12.04 -19.62
C LYS A 4 3.38 -11.34 -18.30
N ASN A 5 3.44 -10.01 -18.36
CA ASN A 5 2.75 -9.03 -17.53
C ASN A 5 3.27 -8.77 -16.11
N PHE A 6 4.32 -7.93 -16.02
CA PHE A 6 4.39 -6.92 -14.97
C PHE A 6 4.05 -5.57 -15.61
N PRO A 7 3.03 -4.82 -15.16
CA PRO A 7 2.88 -3.43 -15.58
C PRO A 7 4.01 -2.63 -14.92
N TYR A 8 4.87 -2.04 -15.73
CA TYR A 8 5.86 -1.05 -15.30
C TYR A 8 5.10 0.21 -14.87
N LEU A 9 4.73 0.30 -13.59
CA LEU A 9 4.17 1.50 -13.00
C LEU A 9 5.29 2.55 -12.87
N LYS A 10 5.36 3.52 -13.79
CA LYS A 10 6.20 4.71 -13.60
C LYS A 10 5.43 5.73 -12.77
N LEU A 11 5.68 5.77 -11.46
CA LEU A 11 5.22 6.87 -10.62
C LEU A 11 6.15 8.07 -10.80
N ILE A 12 5.61 9.19 -11.28
CA ILE A 12 6.25 10.50 -11.21
C ILE A 12 5.42 11.32 -10.22
N PHE A 13 6.02 11.67 -9.09
CA PHE A 13 5.42 12.58 -8.10
C PHE A 13 6.03 13.97 -8.27
N ILE A 14 5.19 14.99 -8.33
CA ILE A 14 5.62 16.39 -8.25
C ILE A 14 4.81 17.02 -7.11
N PHE A 15 5.52 17.54 -6.10
CA PHE A 15 4.93 18.25 -4.98
C PHE A 15 5.40 19.70 -5.01
N SER A 16 4.46 20.64 -4.89
CA SER A 16 4.74 22.02 -4.50
C SER A 16 4.04 22.28 -3.17
N MET A 17 4.81 22.43 -2.09
CA MET A 17 4.33 23.21 -0.94
C MET A 17 4.64 24.67 -1.26
N THR A 18 3.71 25.37 -1.89
CA THR A 18 3.75 26.84 -1.87
C THR A 18 2.85 27.30 -0.75
N SER A 19 3.45 27.86 0.31
CA SER A 19 2.74 28.89 1.06
C SER A 19 2.25 29.91 0.04
N LEU A 20 0.94 30.18 0.03
CA LEU A 20 0.32 31.17 -0.85
C LEU A 20 0.86 32.57 -0.50
N SER A 21 2.09 32.89 -0.94
CA SER A 21 2.40 34.26 -1.30
C SER A 21 1.71 34.50 -2.63
N VAL A 22 0.75 35.41 -2.62
CA VAL A 22 0.05 35.98 -3.78
C VAL A 22 1.02 36.14 -4.95
N ILE A 23 0.98 35.21 -5.91
CA ILE A 23 1.63 35.37 -7.21
C ILE A 23 0.58 36.00 -8.11
N SER A 24 1.00 37.09 -8.74
CA SER A 24 0.23 38.06 -9.52
C SER A 24 -0.84 37.46 -10.44
N SER A 25 -2.05 37.98 -10.31
CA SER A 25 -3.25 37.67 -11.08
C SER A 25 -3.21 38.14 -12.56
N GLY A 26 -2.09 38.02 -13.28
CA GLY A 26 -1.94 38.74 -14.55
C GLY A 26 -1.21 38.09 -15.72
N GLN A 27 -0.47 36.97 -15.58
CA GLN A 27 0.34 36.46 -16.70
C GLN A 27 0.17 34.99 -17.12
N ASP A 28 -0.57 34.15 -16.40
CA ASP A 28 -0.66 32.70 -16.73
C ASP A 28 -1.98 32.23 -17.37
N GLN A 29 -3.05 33.04 -17.39
CA GLN A 29 -4.35 32.58 -17.92
C GLN A 29 -4.38 32.33 -19.43
N GLU A 30 -3.62 33.10 -20.22
CA GLU A 30 -3.59 32.95 -21.67
C GLU A 30 -2.80 31.70 -22.11
N SER A 31 -1.83 31.25 -21.30
CA SER A 31 -0.91 30.14 -21.64
C SER A 31 -1.59 28.76 -21.65
N TRP A 32 -2.30 28.38 -20.57
CA TRP A 32 -2.89 27.04 -20.50
C TRP A 32 -4.17 26.88 -21.32
N ALA A 33 -4.99 27.92 -21.46
CA ALA A 33 -6.21 27.87 -22.26
C ALA A 33 -5.89 27.66 -23.75
N GLU A 34 -4.88 28.36 -24.26
CA GLU A 34 -4.37 28.17 -25.62
C GLU A 34 -3.80 26.76 -25.80
N ARG A 35 -2.99 26.28 -24.85
CA ARG A 35 -2.43 24.91 -24.88
C ARG A 35 -3.53 23.84 -24.89
N LEU A 36 -4.55 23.98 -24.05
CA LEU A 36 -5.71 23.07 -24.02
C LEU A 36 -6.50 23.09 -25.34
N ASN A 37 -6.75 24.26 -25.90
CA ASN A 37 -7.40 24.38 -27.21
C ASN A 37 -6.59 23.68 -28.31
N ASN A 38 -5.27 23.86 -28.28
CA ASN A 38 -4.35 23.24 -29.23
C ASN A 38 -4.29 21.71 -29.10
N LEU A 39 -4.64 21.11 -27.96
CA LEU A 39 -4.72 19.64 -27.84
C LEU A 39 -5.70 19.05 -28.85
N ASN A 40 -6.82 19.72 -29.14
CA ASN A 40 -7.84 19.17 -30.03
C ASN A 40 -7.37 19.09 -31.49
N SER A 41 -6.42 19.94 -31.91
CA SER A 41 -5.84 19.93 -33.26
C SER A 41 -4.65 18.97 -33.42
N MET A 42 -4.10 18.43 -32.32
CA MET A 42 -3.00 17.47 -32.37
C MET A 42 -3.46 16.09 -32.88
N LEU A 43 -2.93 15.70 -34.04
CA LEU A 43 -3.23 14.40 -34.68
C LEU A 43 -2.41 13.24 -34.11
N ASP A 44 -1.17 13.48 -33.67
CA ASP A 44 -0.32 12.44 -33.08
C ASP A 44 -0.69 12.18 -31.61
N PRO A 45 -1.14 10.96 -31.25
CA PRO A 45 -1.49 10.62 -29.87
C PRO A 45 -0.33 10.79 -28.88
N ASN A 46 0.92 10.60 -29.31
CA ASN A 46 2.08 10.74 -28.42
C ASN A 46 2.35 12.20 -28.07
N ASN A 47 2.27 13.11 -29.05
CA ASN A 47 2.36 14.55 -28.81
C ASN A 47 1.22 15.05 -27.91
N LYS A 48 -0.03 14.63 -28.18
CA LYS A 48 -1.19 14.96 -27.33
C LYS A 48 -0.96 14.49 -25.88
N ARG A 49 -0.45 13.27 -25.70
CA ARG A 49 -0.08 12.76 -24.36
C ARG A 49 1.00 13.61 -23.71
N PHE A 50 2.10 13.89 -24.40
CA PHE A 50 3.22 14.64 -23.84
C PHE A 50 2.77 16.03 -23.38
N GLU A 51 1.98 16.72 -24.20
CA GLU A 51 1.45 18.04 -23.89
C GLU A 51 0.49 18.00 -22.68
N LEU A 52 -0.41 17.01 -22.63
CA LEU A 52 -1.34 16.86 -21.53
C LEU A 52 -0.62 16.53 -20.20
N LEU A 53 0.47 15.75 -20.26
CA LEU A 53 1.33 15.48 -19.09
C LEU A 53 2.17 16.70 -18.68
N ALA A 54 2.60 17.52 -19.63
CA ALA A 54 3.30 18.77 -19.31
C ALA A 54 2.32 19.74 -18.63
N LEU A 55 1.11 19.88 -19.20
CA LEU A 55 0.08 20.72 -18.66
C LEU A 55 -0.34 20.30 -17.25
N SER A 56 -0.62 19.01 -17.01
CA SER A 56 -1.03 18.56 -15.66
C SER A 56 0.02 18.91 -14.60
N LYS A 57 1.31 18.84 -14.95
CA LYS A 57 2.42 19.22 -14.07
C LYS A 57 2.51 20.73 -13.85
N ASP A 58 2.34 21.52 -14.90
CA ASP A 58 2.38 22.98 -14.80
C ASP A 58 1.22 23.49 -13.94
N LEU A 59 0.02 22.93 -14.15
CA LEU A 59 -1.17 23.25 -13.35
C LEU A 59 -0.99 22.91 -11.87
N MET A 60 -0.27 21.82 -11.57
CA MET A 60 0.14 21.48 -10.20
C MET A 60 1.12 22.47 -9.60
N GLN A 61 2.13 22.90 -10.36
CA GLN A 61 3.17 23.81 -9.87
C GLN A 61 2.65 25.23 -9.66
N GLN A 62 1.80 25.71 -10.57
CA GLN A 62 1.27 27.08 -10.56
C GLN A 62 0.11 27.28 -9.56
N GLY A 63 -0.55 26.20 -9.12
CA GLY A 63 -1.64 26.27 -8.14
C GLY A 63 -2.85 27.04 -8.67
N ILE A 64 -3.58 26.46 -9.64
CA ILE A 64 -4.76 27.11 -10.21
C ILE A 64 -5.78 27.43 -9.11
N PRO A 65 -6.32 28.67 -9.06
CA PRO A 65 -7.44 28.99 -8.17
C PRO A 65 -8.64 28.07 -8.42
N ASN A 66 -9.27 27.55 -7.37
CA ASN A 66 -10.42 26.63 -7.46
C ASN A 66 -11.53 27.14 -8.40
N GLU A 67 -11.75 28.45 -8.45
CA GLU A 67 -12.74 29.11 -9.31
C GLU A 67 -12.48 28.88 -10.82
N LYS A 68 -11.21 28.70 -11.21
CA LYS A 68 -10.79 28.53 -12.61
C LYS A 68 -10.71 27.07 -13.05
N LEU A 69 -10.70 26.12 -12.12
CA LEU A 69 -10.66 24.69 -12.44
C LEU A 69 -11.84 24.28 -13.34
N ASN A 70 -13.03 24.81 -13.05
CA ASN A 70 -14.25 24.54 -13.82
C ASN A 70 -14.18 24.98 -15.29
N GLU A 71 -13.23 25.85 -15.65
CA GLU A 71 -13.08 26.31 -17.04
C GLU A 71 -12.32 25.30 -17.90
N LEU A 72 -11.54 24.39 -17.30
CA LEU A 72 -10.66 23.47 -18.01
C LEU A 72 -11.44 22.55 -18.98
N GLU A 73 -12.62 22.07 -18.59
CA GLU A 73 -13.47 21.17 -19.40
C GLU A 73 -14.02 21.84 -20.67
N LYS A 74 -14.04 23.18 -20.72
CA LYS A 74 -14.54 23.94 -21.88
C LYS A 74 -13.61 23.85 -23.08
N TYR A 75 -12.33 23.60 -22.84
CA TYR A 75 -11.29 23.65 -23.86
C TYR A 75 -10.98 22.29 -24.47
N THR A 76 -11.28 21.18 -23.78
CA THR A 76 -11.00 19.83 -24.30
C THR A 76 -11.85 18.74 -23.64
N ASP A 77 -12.12 17.67 -24.38
CA ASP A 77 -12.76 16.45 -23.87
C ASP A 77 -11.79 15.55 -23.08
N GLN A 78 -10.48 15.85 -23.15
CA GLN A 78 -9.45 15.09 -22.43
C GLN A 78 -9.40 15.39 -20.94
N VAL A 79 -10.10 16.43 -20.48
CA VAL A 79 -10.13 16.89 -19.08
C VAL A 79 -11.54 16.79 -18.53
N GLN A 80 -11.66 16.31 -17.30
CA GLN A 80 -12.90 16.31 -16.53
C GLN A 80 -12.63 16.84 -15.13
N VAL A 81 -13.51 17.69 -14.62
CA VAL A 81 -13.45 18.34 -13.31
C VAL A 81 -14.67 17.90 -12.54
N VAL A 82 -14.45 17.25 -11.41
CA VAL A 82 -15.53 16.67 -10.60
C VAL A 82 -15.37 17.14 -9.16
N LYS A 83 -16.47 17.55 -8.54
CA LYS A 83 -16.48 18.01 -7.16
C LYS A 83 -17.23 17.05 -6.25
N SER A 84 -16.87 17.05 -4.96
CA SER A 84 -17.74 16.47 -3.93
C SER A 84 -19.02 17.31 -3.77
N ASP A 85 -20.07 16.70 -3.22
CA ASP A 85 -21.39 17.35 -3.07
C ASP A 85 -21.35 18.63 -2.20
N ASP A 86 -20.36 18.75 -1.33
CA ASP A 86 -20.11 19.89 -0.45
C ASP A 86 -19.03 20.84 -0.97
N ASP A 87 -18.56 20.64 -2.21
CA ASP A 87 -17.50 21.41 -2.87
C ASP A 87 -16.13 21.43 -2.15
N MET A 88 -15.96 20.63 -1.08
CA MET A 88 -14.70 20.57 -0.31
C MET A 88 -13.57 19.86 -1.05
N ILE A 89 -13.90 18.95 -1.97
CA ILE A 89 -12.94 18.25 -2.83
C ILE A 89 -13.22 18.58 -4.28
N THR A 90 -12.17 18.94 -5.03
CA THR A 90 -12.20 18.98 -6.49
C THR A 90 -11.18 18.01 -7.05
N VAL A 91 -11.60 17.14 -7.96
CA VAL A 91 -10.74 16.24 -8.73
C VAL A 91 -10.70 16.69 -10.18
N VAL A 92 -9.51 17.06 -10.66
CA VAL A 92 -9.28 17.35 -12.07
C VAL A 92 -8.58 16.16 -12.70
N ALA A 93 -9.25 15.44 -13.57
CA ALA A 93 -8.75 14.25 -14.24
C ALA A 93 -8.37 14.55 -15.70
N PHE A 94 -7.19 14.10 -16.11
CA PHE A 94 -6.69 14.18 -17.47
C PHE A 94 -6.53 12.76 -18.00
N GLY A 95 -7.33 12.39 -18.99
CA GLY A 95 -7.28 11.07 -19.60
C GLY A 95 -6.47 11.12 -20.89
N ALA A 96 -5.23 10.61 -20.87
CA ALA A 96 -4.40 10.54 -22.07
C ALA A 96 -4.36 9.11 -22.64
N PRO A 97 -4.71 8.91 -23.92
CA PRO A 97 -4.48 7.63 -24.58
C PRO A 97 -2.97 7.35 -24.65
N THR A 98 -2.60 6.10 -24.42
CA THR A 98 -1.24 5.63 -24.66
C THR A 98 -1.26 4.48 -25.68
N TYR A 99 -0.07 3.95 -26.00
CA TYR A 99 0.08 2.89 -26.98
C TYR A 99 -0.60 1.58 -26.53
N LYS A 100 -1.26 0.87 -27.46
CA LYS A 100 -1.85 -0.48 -27.27
C LYS A 100 -2.99 -0.58 -26.22
N GLY A 101 -3.83 0.45 -26.07
CA GLY A 101 -4.99 0.37 -25.18
C GLY A 101 -4.62 0.42 -23.69
N VAL A 102 -3.54 1.13 -23.40
CA VAL A 102 -3.22 1.58 -22.04
C VAL A 102 -3.56 3.06 -21.96
N TYR A 103 -4.11 3.51 -20.84
CA TYR A 103 -4.44 4.91 -20.62
C TYR A 103 -3.78 5.41 -19.35
N GLN A 104 -3.33 6.64 -19.40
CA GLN A 104 -2.78 7.33 -18.25
C GLN A 104 -3.82 8.31 -17.73
N LEU A 105 -4.18 8.18 -16.45
CA LEU A 105 -5.01 9.12 -15.73
C LEU A 105 -4.10 9.95 -14.83
N GLU A 106 -3.98 11.23 -15.15
CA GLU A 106 -3.47 12.22 -14.21
C GLU A 106 -4.65 12.80 -13.46
N TRP A 107 -4.52 12.99 -12.15
CA TRP A 107 -5.60 13.51 -11.35
C TRP A 107 -5.05 14.38 -10.24
N ILE A 108 -5.57 15.61 -10.20
CA ILE A 108 -5.26 16.61 -9.19
C ILE A 108 -6.40 16.61 -8.21
N ILE A 109 -6.12 16.35 -6.94
CA ILE A 109 -7.07 16.43 -5.84
C ILE A 109 -6.80 17.73 -5.10
N HIS A 110 -7.77 18.63 -5.08
CA HIS A 110 -7.77 19.83 -4.26
C HIS A 110 -8.67 19.61 -3.05
N HIS A 111 -8.18 19.98 -1.86
CA HIS A 111 -8.95 20.03 -0.63
C HIS A 111 -8.41 21.18 0.23
N ASP A 112 -9.30 22.09 0.63
CA ASP A 112 -8.94 23.36 1.26
C ASP A 112 -7.88 24.13 0.44
N ASN A 113 -6.74 24.45 1.06
CA ASN A 113 -5.60 25.16 0.47
C ASN A 113 -4.48 24.21 0.00
N GLN A 114 -4.78 22.91 -0.16
CA GLN A 114 -3.80 21.89 -0.50
C GLN A 114 -4.21 21.12 -1.76
N SER A 115 -3.19 20.66 -2.48
CA SER A 115 -3.31 20.02 -3.78
C SER A 115 -2.39 18.81 -3.84
N TRP A 116 -2.88 17.70 -4.39
CA TRP A 116 -2.11 16.48 -4.60
C TRP A 116 -2.30 15.96 -6.02
N ALA A 117 -1.20 15.62 -6.69
CA ALA A 117 -1.25 14.96 -8.00
C ALA A 117 -0.99 13.47 -7.90
N PHE A 118 -1.73 12.73 -8.70
CA PHE A 118 -1.58 11.29 -8.87
C PHE A 118 -1.49 10.97 -10.36
N SER A 119 -0.64 10.01 -10.68
CA SER A 119 -0.43 9.50 -12.04
C SER A 119 -0.61 7.99 -12.01
N GLU A 120 -1.63 7.48 -12.71
CA GLU A 120 -1.95 6.05 -12.71
C GLU A 120 -2.25 5.54 -14.12
N GLU A 121 -1.65 4.40 -14.49
CA GLU A 121 -1.88 3.75 -15.78
C GLU A 121 -2.88 2.59 -15.66
N TYR A 122 -3.81 2.51 -16.61
CA TYR A 122 -4.87 1.51 -16.67
C TYR A 122 -4.90 0.81 -18.02
N ASN A 123 -4.99 -0.52 -18.01
CA ASN A 123 -5.30 -1.29 -19.21
C ASN A 123 -6.81 -1.20 -19.48
N SER A 124 -7.22 -0.29 -20.36
CA SER A 124 -8.63 -0.03 -20.69
C SER A 124 -8.75 0.62 -22.08
N THR A 125 -9.96 0.78 -22.60
CA THR A 125 -10.23 1.45 -23.87
C THR A 125 -11.30 2.50 -23.66
N PHE A 126 -10.93 3.78 -23.71
CA PHE A 126 -11.88 4.89 -23.70
C PHE A 126 -11.67 5.84 -24.90
N SER A 127 -12.73 6.07 -25.65
CA SER A 127 -12.78 6.80 -26.92
C SER A 127 -12.48 8.30 -26.83
N SER A 128 -12.94 8.99 -25.78
CA SER A 128 -13.02 10.46 -25.73
C SER A 128 -12.17 11.11 -24.63
N GLY A 129 -11.25 10.36 -24.01
CA GLY A 129 -10.42 10.87 -22.90
C GLY A 129 -11.15 10.81 -21.56
N ALA A 130 -10.92 11.80 -20.69
CA ALA A 130 -11.50 11.82 -19.34
C ALA A 130 -13.04 11.82 -19.35
N LYS A 131 -13.70 12.44 -20.34
CA LYS A 131 -15.18 12.49 -20.41
C LYS A 131 -15.89 11.14 -20.52
N ASP A 132 -15.18 10.07 -20.87
CA ASP A 132 -15.73 8.70 -20.87
C ASP A 132 -15.75 8.07 -19.46
N LEU A 133 -15.24 8.78 -18.45
CA LEU A 133 -15.18 8.33 -17.08
C LEU A 133 -16.40 8.80 -16.29
N THR A 134 -16.98 7.90 -15.52
CA THR A 134 -18.01 8.25 -14.53
C THR A 134 -17.36 8.27 -13.16
N PHE A 135 -17.40 9.43 -12.53
CA PHE A 135 -16.94 9.68 -11.16
C PHE A 135 -18.14 9.65 -10.21
N THR A 136 -18.05 8.86 -9.15
CA THR A 136 -19.08 8.77 -8.12
C THR A 136 -18.45 9.09 -6.78
N PHE A 137 -18.77 10.28 -6.27
CA PHE A 137 -18.42 10.71 -4.93
C PHE A 137 -19.43 10.21 -3.91
N ASN A 138 -18.96 9.94 -2.71
CA ASN A 138 -19.81 9.80 -1.54
C ASN A 138 -19.06 10.27 -0.30
N LYS A 139 -19.73 11.07 0.51
CA LYS A 139 -19.24 11.60 1.79
C LYS A 139 -19.97 10.91 2.94
N THR A 140 -19.23 10.44 3.94
CA THR A 140 -19.81 9.90 5.18
C THR A 140 -20.01 11.00 6.23
N GLU A 141 -20.78 10.70 7.28
CA GLU A 141 -20.95 11.61 8.43
C GLU A 141 -19.61 11.91 9.14
N ASP A 142 -18.67 10.96 9.11
CA ASP A 142 -17.30 11.12 9.64
C ASP A 142 -16.32 11.87 8.70
N ASP A 143 -16.84 12.63 7.73
CA ASP A 143 -16.07 13.37 6.72
C ASP A 143 -15.07 12.50 5.93
N LEU A 144 -15.43 11.25 5.61
CA LEU A 144 -14.66 10.39 4.70
C LEU A 144 -15.17 10.57 3.27
N TYR A 145 -14.26 10.80 2.33
CA TYR A 145 -14.60 11.09 0.94
C TYR A 145 -14.21 9.94 0.04
N SER A 146 -15.16 9.05 -0.23
CA SER A 146 -14.94 7.97 -1.16
C SER A 146 -15.12 8.44 -2.61
N LEU A 147 -14.32 7.88 -3.51
CA LEU A 147 -14.42 8.12 -4.94
C LEU A 147 -14.31 6.80 -5.69
N LYS A 148 -15.31 6.53 -6.52
CA LYS A 148 -15.27 5.46 -7.52
C LYS A 148 -15.19 6.07 -8.91
N VAL A 149 -14.24 5.59 -9.72
CA VAL A 149 -14.12 5.99 -11.14
C VAL A 149 -14.33 4.76 -12.00
N THR A 150 -15.25 4.85 -12.95
CA THR A 150 -15.62 3.75 -13.84
C THR A 150 -15.58 4.17 -15.29
N THR A 151 -15.36 3.21 -16.18
CA THR A 151 -15.55 3.35 -17.63
C THR A 151 -16.41 2.19 -18.12
N GLY A 152 -17.63 2.49 -18.57
CA GLY A 152 -18.65 1.48 -18.81
C GLY A 152 -18.89 0.59 -17.59
N LYS A 153 -18.55 -0.70 -17.69
CA LYS A 153 -18.67 -1.68 -16.59
C LYS A 153 -17.39 -1.88 -15.77
N GLN A 154 -16.27 -1.30 -16.21
CA GLN A 154 -14.97 -1.48 -15.55
C GLN A 154 -14.79 -0.43 -14.45
N THR A 155 -14.40 -0.85 -13.25
CA THR A 155 -13.93 0.06 -12.20
C THR A 155 -12.42 0.29 -12.38
N LEU A 156 -12.02 1.56 -12.49
CA LEU A 156 -10.62 1.98 -12.59
C LEU A 156 -10.09 2.36 -11.21
N VAL A 157 -10.84 3.18 -10.48
CA VAL A 157 -10.50 3.64 -9.14
C VAL A 157 -11.60 3.22 -8.16
N ASP A 158 -11.18 2.69 -7.02
CA ASP A 158 -12.03 2.47 -5.84
C ASP A 158 -11.27 2.97 -4.61
N ALA A 159 -11.42 4.26 -4.31
CA ALA A 159 -10.80 4.92 -3.17
C ALA A 159 -11.83 5.06 -2.05
N CYS A 160 -11.57 4.41 -0.90
CA CYS A 160 -12.44 4.48 0.27
C CYS A 160 -12.39 5.84 0.98
N ASP A 161 -11.27 6.54 0.88
CA ASP A 161 -11.10 7.90 1.37
C ASP A 161 -9.95 8.61 0.62
N LEU A 162 -10.27 9.67 -0.14
CA LEU A 162 -9.30 10.44 -0.90
C LEU A 162 -8.31 11.19 -0.01
N ILE A 163 -8.77 11.72 1.12
CA ILE A 163 -7.89 12.47 2.01
C ILE A 163 -6.86 11.54 2.66
N SER A 164 -7.25 10.33 3.09
CA SER A 164 -6.27 9.33 3.54
C SER A 164 -5.25 8.98 2.46
N LYS A 165 -5.68 8.87 1.19
CA LYS A 165 -4.77 8.66 0.05
C LYS A 165 -3.77 9.83 -0.08
N CYS A 166 -4.24 11.07 0.04
CA CYS A 166 -3.41 12.28 0.01
C CYS A 166 -2.41 12.34 1.18
N LEU A 167 -2.87 12.08 2.41
CA LEU A 167 -2.04 12.09 3.62
C LEU A 167 -0.93 11.03 3.56
N PHE A 168 -1.22 9.84 3.01
CA PHE A 168 -0.21 8.81 2.81
C PHE A 168 0.94 9.25 1.90
N GLU A 169 0.63 9.98 0.83
CA GLU A 169 1.65 10.50 -0.09
C GLU A 169 2.39 11.69 0.51
N GLN A 170 1.70 12.59 1.23
CA GLN A 170 2.32 13.70 1.94
C GLN A 170 3.30 13.22 3.03
N LEU A 171 3.02 12.09 3.70
CA LEU A 171 3.97 11.48 4.65
C LEU A 171 5.34 11.16 4.02
N GLN A 172 5.39 10.90 2.70
CA GLN A 172 6.63 10.56 2.02
C GLN A 172 7.51 11.78 1.71
N THR A 173 6.95 12.98 1.79
CA THR A 173 7.65 14.24 1.45
C THR A 173 8.18 14.96 2.67
N LEU A 174 7.66 14.63 3.84
CA LEU A 174 8.11 15.24 5.09
C LEU A 174 9.50 14.75 5.45
N SER A 175 10.35 15.67 5.90
CA SER A 175 11.68 15.35 6.41
C SER A 175 11.64 15.12 7.91
N SER A 176 11.00 16.04 8.65
CA SER A 176 10.94 16.04 10.11
C SER A 176 10.11 14.88 10.67
N ASP A 177 10.68 14.18 11.66
CA ASP A 177 9.98 13.13 12.38
C ASP A 177 8.75 13.64 13.13
N GLN A 178 8.82 14.85 13.70
CA GLN A 178 7.67 15.44 14.42
C GLN A 178 6.51 15.71 13.45
N GLU A 179 6.80 16.29 12.28
CA GLU A 179 5.77 16.55 11.26
C GLU A 179 5.15 15.26 10.76
N LYS A 180 5.96 14.20 10.58
CA LYS A 180 5.47 12.87 10.20
C LYS A 180 4.57 12.28 11.29
N GLU A 181 4.93 12.43 12.56
CA GLU A 181 4.12 11.96 13.67
C GLU A 181 2.77 12.69 13.75
N ASP A 182 2.78 14.01 13.60
CA ASP A 182 1.56 14.84 13.61
C ASP A 182 0.63 14.49 12.43
N LEU A 183 1.19 14.38 11.22
CA LEU A 183 0.43 13.99 10.02
C LEU A 183 -0.08 12.53 10.12
N ASN A 184 0.74 11.64 10.70
CA ASN A 184 0.33 10.25 10.93
C ASN A 184 -0.79 10.14 11.97
N ALA A 185 -0.83 11.03 12.98
CA ALA A 185 -1.95 11.09 13.92
C ALA A 185 -3.27 11.46 13.22
N LEU A 186 -3.23 12.43 12.30
CA LEU A 186 -4.38 12.79 11.46
C LEU A 186 -4.82 11.63 10.56
N LEU A 187 -3.86 10.97 9.90
CA LEU A 187 -4.13 9.79 9.07
C LEU A 187 -4.74 8.65 9.90
N LEU A 188 -4.19 8.33 11.07
CA LEU A 188 -4.71 7.28 11.94
C LEU A 188 -6.13 7.56 12.41
N LYS A 189 -6.50 8.82 12.66
CA LYS A 189 -7.87 9.20 12.98
C LYS A 189 -8.83 8.82 11.85
N ARG A 190 -8.49 9.17 10.60
CA ARG A 190 -9.31 8.85 9.42
C ARG A 190 -9.38 7.34 9.16
N LEU A 191 -8.25 6.65 9.27
CA LEU A 191 -8.19 5.20 9.14
C LEU A 191 -9.02 4.50 10.22
N ASN A 192 -9.03 5.02 11.45
CA ASN A 192 -9.85 4.47 12.52
C ASN A 192 -11.36 4.58 12.23
N ASN A 193 -11.80 5.69 11.62
CA ASN A 193 -13.20 5.82 11.18
C ASN A 193 -13.52 4.74 10.12
N LEU A 194 -12.66 4.57 9.11
CA LEU A 194 -12.79 3.50 8.11
C LEU A 194 -12.76 2.08 8.71
N TRP A 195 -11.98 1.85 9.76
CA TRP A 195 -11.84 0.53 10.38
C TRP A 195 -12.97 0.20 11.35
N SER A 196 -13.61 1.21 11.93
CA SER A 196 -14.70 1.05 12.89
C SER A 196 -16.04 0.82 12.21
N ASP A 197 -16.20 1.27 10.97
CA ASP A 197 -17.42 1.05 10.19
C ASP A 197 -17.44 -0.35 9.55
N GLU A 198 -18.47 -1.11 9.89
CA GLU A 198 -18.70 -2.47 9.41
C GLU A 198 -18.83 -2.56 7.88
N ALA A 199 -19.38 -1.54 7.22
CA ALA A 199 -19.52 -1.49 5.76
C ALA A 199 -18.15 -1.54 5.04
N TYR A 200 -17.09 -1.11 5.73
CA TYR A 200 -15.73 -1.14 5.22
C TYR A 200 -14.95 -2.38 5.63
N PHE A 201 -15.48 -3.24 6.52
CA PHE A 201 -14.76 -4.43 6.98
C PHE A 201 -14.31 -5.30 5.81
N SER A 202 -15.20 -5.65 4.88
CA SER A 202 -14.88 -6.51 3.73
C SER A 202 -14.08 -5.82 2.60
N LYS A 203 -13.87 -4.50 2.66
CA LYS A 203 -13.21 -3.75 1.59
C LYS A 203 -11.70 -4.00 1.59
N ALA A 204 -11.13 -4.17 0.40
CA ALA A 204 -9.69 -4.40 0.22
C ALA A 204 -8.82 -3.13 0.33
N PHE A 205 -9.44 -1.94 0.34
CA PHE A 205 -8.74 -0.64 0.38
C PHE A 205 -7.68 -0.47 -0.73
N THR A 206 -7.99 -0.94 -1.95
CA THR A 206 -7.06 -0.94 -3.10
C THR A 206 -6.53 0.44 -3.47
N GLY A 207 -7.25 1.52 -3.17
CA GLY A 207 -6.80 2.90 -3.36
C GLY A 207 -5.68 3.36 -2.41
N LEU A 208 -5.48 2.70 -1.26
CA LEU A 208 -4.49 3.07 -0.24
C LEU A 208 -3.19 2.26 -0.38
N LYS A 209 -2.44 2.53 -1.46
CA LYS A 209 -1.27 1.73 -1.89
C LYS A 209 -0.12 1.63 -0.87
N ARG A 210 0.01 2.61 0.03
CA ARG A 210 1.04 2.66 1.08
C ARG A 210 0.71 1.77 2.28
N MET A 211 -0.48 1.19 2.32
CA MET A 211 -0.93 0.27 3.35
C MET A 211 -1.17 -1.11 2.76
N LYS A 212 -0.81 -2.15 3.51
CA LYS A 212 -1.21 -3.52 3.23
C LYS A 212 -2.46 -3.85 4.03
N THR A 213 -3.45 -4.38 3.33
CA THR A 213 -4.70 -4.86 3.90
C THR A 213 -4.85 -6.34 3.56
N LEU A 214 -4.95 -7.16 4.60
CA LEU A 214 -5.09 -8.62 4.51
C LEU A 214 -6.40 -9.03 5.17
N HIS A 215 -7.08 -10.03 4.61
CA HIS A 215 -8.31 -10.62 5.15
C HIS A 215 -8.08 -12.09 5.43
N SER A 216 -8.65 -12.60 6.52
CA SER A 216 -8.70 -14.03 6.79
C SER A 216 -9.75 -14.72 5.91
N GLU A 217 -9.52 -15.99 5.62
CA GLU A 217 -10.41 -16.81 4.79
C GLU A 217 -11.78 -17.01 5.44
N ASP A 218 -11.85 -17.04 6.78
CA ASP A 218 -13.11 -17.11 7.53
C ASP A 218 -13.86 -15.77 7.65
N GLY A 219 -13.31 -14.67 7.11
CA GLY A 219 -13.92 -13.36 7.16
C GLY A 219 -14.02 -12.77 8.58
N LYS A 220 -13.22 -13.25 9.54
CA LYS A 220 -13.23 -12.76 10.93
C LYS A 220 -12.15 -11.75 11.26
N VAL A 221 -11.10 -11.69 10.44
CA VAL A 221 -9.92 -10.86 10.72
C VAL A 221 -9.53 -10.08 9.49
N LYS A 222 -9.34 -8.78 9.68
CA LYS A 222 -8.68 -7.88 8.74
C LYS A 222 -7.46 -7.27 9.40
N ILE A 223 -6.33 -7.25 8.71
CA ILE A 223 -5.08 -6.66 9.20
C ILE A 223 -4.65 -5.57 8.24
N CYS A 224 -4.53 -4.36 8.77
CA CYS A 224 -4.06 -3.19 8.05
C CYS A 224 -2.72 -2.75 8.63
N THR A 225 -1.64 -2.77 7.86
CA THR A 225 -0.31 -2.32 8.31
C THR A 225 0.39 -1.47 7.27
N TYR A 226 1.15 -0.48 7.71
CA TYR A 226 1.99 0.38 6.88
C TYR A 226 3.27 0.79 7.60
N ASN A 227 4.26 1.25 6.84
CA ASN A 227 5.53 1.75 7.37
C ASN A 227 5.48 3.28 7.50
N LEU A 228 5.93 3.79 8.64
CA LEU A 228 6.22 5.19 8.91
C LEU A 228 7.74 5.34 8.95
N GLN A 229 8.31 5.82 7.85
CA GLN A 229 9.75 6.00 7.73
C GLN A 229 10.19 7.26 8.46
N LYS A 230 10.97 7.09 9.54
CA LYS A 230 11.58 8.19 10.27
C LYS A 230 12.93 8.59 9.68
N GLU A 231 13.54 9.65 10.19
CA GLU A 231 14.88 10.06 9.82
C GLU A 231 15.90 8.92 10.05
N GLY A 232 16.90 8.87 9.16
CA GLY A 232 17.85 7.77 9.11
C GLY A 232 17.23 6.44 8.69
N PHE A 233 17.68 5.35 9.30
CA PHE A 233 17.20 3.99 9.00
C PHE A 233 16.15 3.48 9.99
N ASN A 234 15.63 4.35 10.87
CA ASN A 234 14.63 3.94 11.85
C ASN A 234 13.26 3.76 11.17
N GLN A 235 12.69 2.56 11.29
CA GLN A 235 11.41 2.20 10.70
C GLN A 235 10.41 1.88 11.79
N PHE A 236 9.34 2.66 11.84
CA PHE A 236 8.20 2.42 12.72
C PHE A 236 7.04 1.88 11.91
N PHE A 237 6.32 0.92 12.45
CA PHE A 237 5.13 0.38 11.80
C PHE A 237 3.86 0.85 12.50
N CYS A 238 2.84 1.12 11.71
CA CYS A 238 1.52 1.53 12.19
C CYS A 238 0.46 0.60 11.60
N GLY A 239 -0.70 0.53 12.26
CA GLY A 239 -1.78 -0.31 11.78
C GLY A 239 -2.81 -0.68 12.82
N ALA A 240 -3.74 -1.54 12.40
CA ALA A 240 -4.76 -2.13 13.25
C ALA A 240 -5.05 -3.57 12.82
N VAL A 241 -5.48 -4.37 13.78
CA VAL A 241 -6.22 -5.60 13.51
C VAL A 241 -7.69 -5.31 13.79
N ILE A 242 -8.52 -5.57 12.81
CA ILE A 242 -9.97 -5.44 12.91
C ILE A 242 -10.53 -6.86 13.00
N THR A 243 -11.31 -7.12 14.04
CA THR A 243 -11.98 -8.41 14.23
C THR A 243 -13.47 -8.25 14.03
N LYS A 244 -14.09 -9.24 13.41
CA LYS A 244 -15.55 -9.31 13.25
C LYS A 244 -16.05 -10.63 13.82
N ASP A 245 -16.74 -10.52 14.94
CA ASP A 245 -17.62 -11.57 15.45
C ASP A 245 -19.07 -11.12 15.17
N ASP A 246 -19.82 -10.68 16.19
CA ASP A 246 -21.14 -10.04 15.99
C ASP A 246 -21.00 -8.58 15.57
N GLU A 247 -20.00 -7.89 16.12
CA GLU A 247 -19.67 -6.50 15.82
C GLU A 247 -18.20 -6.37 15.41
N VAL A 248 -17.90 -5.27 14.73
CA VAL A 248 -16.52 -4.91 14.39
C VAL A 248 -15.82 -4.34 15.61
N SER A 249 -14.63 -4.84 15.91
CA SER A 249 -13.73 -4.32 16.95
C SER A 249 -12.37 -3.97 16.36
N VAL A 250 -11.94 -2.73 16.58
CA VAL A 250 -10.65 -2.22 16.11
C VAL A 250 -9.60 -2.31 17.21
N HIS A 251 -8.51 -3.02 16.93
CA HIS A 251 -7.37 -3.17 17.84
C HIS A 251 -6.16 -2.46 17.25
N MET A 252 -5.95 -1.20 17.64
CA MET A 252 -4.78 -0.42 17.24
C MET A 252 -3.48 -1.11 17.64
N LEU A 253 -2.50 -1.10 16.73
CA LEU A 253 -1.19 -1.70 16.93
C LEU A 253 -0.16 -0.63 17.34
N THR A 254 0.53 -0.88 18.45
CA THR A 254 1.62 -0.04 18.94
C THR A 254 2.93 -0.77 18.73
N ASP A 255 3.74 -0.30 17.78
CA ASP A 255 5.08 -0.81 17.57
C ASP A 255 5.96 -0.54 18.79
N THR A 256 6.48 -1.61 19.38
CA THR A 256 7.41 -1.53 20.52
C THR A 256 8.68 -2.34 20.27
N SER A 257 9.02 -2.56 18.99
CA SER A 257 10.17 -3.35 18.51
C SER A 257 11.42 -3.17 19.35
N GLU A 258 11.83 -1.90 19.56
CA GLU A 258 13.06 -1.52 20.26
C GLU A 258 13.08 -2.00 21.73
N LYS A 259 11.92 -2.21 22.34
CA LYS A 259 11.78 -2.65 23.74
C LYS A 259 11.71 -4.17 23.89
N ILE A 260 11.67 -4.92 22.79
CA ILE A 260 11.48 -6.37 22.80
C ILE A 260 12.84 -7.07 22.71
N ARG A 261 13.34 -7.54 23.86
CA ARG A 261 14.66 -8.19 23.96
C ARG A 261 14.76 -9.53 23.23
N SER A 262 13.66 -10.28 23.11
CA SER A 262 13.66 -11.63 22.54
C SER A 262 12.40 -11.88 21.73
N PRO A 263 12.30 -11.28 20.52
CA PRO A 263 11.07 -11.31 19.71
C PRO A 263 10.67 -12.72 19.28
N GLU A 264 11.63 -13.62 19.07
CA GLU A 264 11.36 -15.01 18.70
C GLU A 264 10.82 -15.89 19.85
N ARG A 265 10.85 -15.38 21.09
CA ARG A 265 10.42 -16.12 22.31
C ARG A 265 9.32 -15.41 23.09
N SER A 266 8.84 -14.27 22.58
CA SER A 266 7.88 -13.42 23.29
C SER A 266 6.50 -13.53 22.67
N SER A 267 5.48 -13.66 23.53
CA SER A 267 4.08 -13.43 23.18
C SER A 267 3.72 -11.98 23.50
N LEU A 268 3.07 -11.30 22.56
CA LEU A 268 2.88 -9.86 22.57
C LEU A 268 1.40 -9.52 22.41
N THR A 269 0.99 -8.37 22.92
CA THR A 269 -0.34 -7.80 22.69
C THR A 269 -0.30 -6.79 21.55
N ASN A 270 -1.46 -6.30 21.10
CA ASN A 270 -1.52 -5.20 20.15
C ASN A 270 -0.81 -3.93 20.66
N LYS A 271 -0.80 -3.68 21.98
CA LYS A 271 -0.10 -2.55 22.62
C LYS A 271 1.42 -2.75 22.79
N LYS A 272 1.93 -3.94 22.47
CA LYS A 272 3.36 -4.30 22.54
C LYS A 272 3.81 -5.00 21.26
N TRP A 273 3.28 -4.56 20.12
CA TRP A 273 3.36 -5.30 18.88
C TRP A 273 4.79 -5.33 18.30
N TYR A 274 5.03 -6.41 17.54
CA TYR A 274 6.17 -6.71 16.65
C TYR A 274 6.73 -5.50 15.90
N GLY A 275 5.82 -4.76 15.26
CA GLY A 275 6.15 -3.84 14.20
C GLY A 275 6.60 -4.56 12.92
N ALA A 276 5.68 -4.80 11.98
CA ALA A 276 5.99 -5.35 10.66
C ALA A 276 4.93 -4.95 9.63
N LEU A 277 5.35 -4.79 8.38
CA LEU A 277 4.44 -4.69 7.25
C LEU A 277 4.03 -6.11 6.82
N TYR A 278 2.82 -6.52 7.15
CA TYR A 278 2.33 -7.85 6.77
C TYR A 278 1.88 -7.87 5.31
N VAL A 279 2.37 -8.85 4.56
CA VAL A 279 2.13 -9.00 3.12
C VAL A 279 1.34 -10.26 2.78
N ASP A 280 1.23 -11.21 3.70
CA ASP A 280 0.46 -12.43 3.53
C ASP A 280 -0.11 -12.91 4.86
N LEU A 281 -1.25 -13.61 4.81
CA LEU A 281 -1.98 -14.15 5.96
C LEU A 281 -2.47 -15.56 5.61
N ILE A 282 -2.01 -16.54 6.40
CA ILE A 282 -2.36 -17.95 6.25
C ILE A 282 -3.21 -18.38 7.44
N GLN A 283 -4.44 -18.79 7.18
CA GLN A 283 -5.34 -19.33 8.19
C GLN A 283 -5.15 -20.84 8.35
N THR A 284 -4.92 -21.29 9.57
CA THR A 284 -4.79 -22.72 9.91
C THR A 284 -5.51 -23.03 11.21
N SER A 285 -5.93 -24.28 11.42
CA SER A 285 -6.65 -24.68 12.63
C SER A 285 -6.09 -25.95 13.23
N GLY A 286 -5.97 -26.00 14.56
CA GLY A 286 -5.49 -27.17 15.29
C GLY A 286 -5.73 -27.05 16.79
N GLY A 287 -6.07 -28.15 17.45
CA GLY A 287 -6.33 -28.16 18.90
C GLY A 287 -7.46 -27.21 19.33
N GLY A 288 -8.49 -27.07 18.49
CA GLY A 288 -9.65 -26.19 18.74
C GLY A 288 -9.36 -24.68 18.59
N LYS A 289 -8.21 -24.30 18.04
CA LYS A 289 -7.81 -22.91 17.84
C LYS A 289 -7.59 -22.62 16.35
N THR A 290 -7.93 -21.41 15.93
CA THR A 290 -7.57 -20.86 14.61
C THR A 290 -6.38 -19.94 14.76
N TYR A 291 -5.36 -20.15 13.94
CA TYR A 291 -4.11 -19.41 13.90
C TYR A 291 -4.02 -18.64 12.59
N TYR A 292 -3.75 -17.34 12.68
CA TYR A 292 -3.50 -16.49 11.51
C TYR A 292 -2.00 -16.25 11.44
N THR A 293 -1.32 -17.06 10.63
CA THR A 293 0.13 -16.94 10.43
C THR A 293 0.39 -15.79 9.45
N LEU A 294 1.26 -14.88 9.81
CA LEU A 294 1.52 -13.65 9.07
C LEU A 294 2.93 -13.68 8.49
N ILE A 295 3.05 -13.38 7.21
CA ILE A 295 4.35 -13.12 6.56
C ILE A 295 4.56 -11.62 6.53
N GLY A 296 5.63 -11.16 7.16
CA GLY A 296 5.93 -9.74 7.29
C GLY A 296 7.29 -9.35 6.71
N TYR A 297 7.37 -8.09 6.26
CA TYR A 297 8.62 -7.38 6.06
C TYR A 297 8.85 -6.44 7.25
N LYS A 298 10.11 -6.37 7.68
CA LYS A 298 10.59 -5.41 8.67
C LYS A 298 11.92 -4.85 8.15
N GLY A 299 12.06 -3.53 8.08
CA GLY A 299 13.39 -2.95 7.90
C GLY A 299 14.23 -3.15 9.16
N HIS A 300 15.54 -3.18 9.01
CA HIS A 300 16.46 -3.23 10.14
C HIS A 300 17.39 -2.02 10.11
N ASP A 301 18.25 -1.97 9.10
CA ASP A 301 19.15 -0.85 8.84
C ASP A 301 19.53 -0.81 7.34
N GLU A 302 20.51 0.00 6.98
CA GLU A 302 20.99 0.16 5.60
C GLU A 302 21.64 -1.11 5.01
N PHE A 303 22.09 -2.00 5.89
CA PHE A 303 22.92 -3.16 5.59
C PHE A 303 22.17 -4.48 5.72
N VAL A 304 21.07 -4.50 6.47
CA VAL A 304 20.30 -5.70 6.83
C VAL A 304 18.81 -5.48 6.55
N LYS A 305 18.19 -6.48 5.92
CA LYS A 305 16.74 -6.61 5.79
C LYS A 305 16.22 -7.69 6.72
N THR A 306 14.99 -7.53 7.19
CA THR A 306 14.32 -8.53 8.04
C THR A 306 13.01 -9.01 7.40
N ARG A 307 12.83 -10.33 7.36
CA ARG A 307 11.54 -10.98 7.10
C ARG A 307 11.09 -11.68 8.37
N VAL A 308 9.79 -11.78 8.58
CA VAL A 308 9.23 -12.34 9.81
C VAL A 308 8.06 -13.27 9.52
N LEU A 309 8.04 -14.42 10.19
CA LEU A 309 6.84 -15.22 10.38
C LEU A 309 6.31 -15.00 11.78
N ASP A 310 5.12 -14.42 11.86
CA ASP A 310 4.41 -14.18 13.11
C ASP A 310 3.10 -14.98 13.14
N VAL A 311 2.48 -15.09 14.30
CA VAL A 311 1.19 -15.75 14.48
C VAL A 311 0.30 -14.85 15.31
N LEU A 312 -0.83 -14.46 14.73
CA LEU A 312 -1.92 -13.83 15.45
C LEU A 312 -2.91 -14.90 15.92
N LEU A 313 -3.28 -14.81 17.19
CA LEU A 313 -4.31 -15.61 17.82
C LEU A 313 -5.29 -14.69 18.55
N ILE A 314 -6.58 -14.99 18.44
CA ILE A 314 -7.65 -14.29 19.14
C ILE A 314 -8.15 -15.21 20.25
N GLN A 315 -8.11 -14.75 21.50
CA GLN A 315 -8.62 -15.50 22.65
C GLN A 315 -9.47 -14.57 23.51
N ASN A 316 -10.75 -14.90 23.65
CA ASN A 316 -11.71 -14.13 24.45
C ASN A 316 -11.70 -12.63 24.08
N GLY A 317 -11.77 -12.32 22.77
CA GLY A 317 -11.72 -10.96 22.24
C GLY A 317 -10.36 -10.26 22.34
N ARG A 318 -9.31 -10.92 22.82
CA ARG A 318 -7.97 -10.34 22.99
C ARG A 318 -6.98 -10.89 21.97
N LEU A 319 -6.22 -9.99 21.37
CA LEU A 319 -5.17 -10.34 20.43
C LEU A 319 -3.88 -10.80 21.15
N ARG A 320 -3.26 -11.84 20.60
CA ARG A 320 -1.93 -12.33 20.97
C ARG A 320 -1.11 -12.57 19.71
N PHE A 321 0.00 -11.87 19.61
CA PHE A 321 1.03 -12.10 18.59
C PHE A 321 2.13 -13.00 19.14
N GLY A 322 2.69 -13.86 18.30
CA GLY A 322 3.76 -14.77 18.64
C GLY A 322 3.29 -15.94 19.52
N MET A 323 3.15 -17.11 18.91
CA MET A 323 2.77 -18.37 19.56
C MET A 323 3.87 -19.41 19.35
N PRO A 324 4.27 -20.19 20.37
CA PRO A 324 5.40 -21.14 20.31
C PRO A 324 5.06 -22.38 19.45
N ILE A 325 4.75 -22.15 18.18
CA ILE A 325 4.23 -23.17 17.26
C ILE A 325 5.15 -23.40 16.07
N PHE A 326 6.18 -22.59 15.85
CA PHE A 326 7.22 -22.87 14.88
C PHE A 326 8.25 -23.81 15.50
N LYS A 327 8.20 -25.09 15.10
CA LYS A 327 9.09 -26.13 15.59
C LYS A 327 10.25 -26.32 14.63
N THR A 328 11.46 -26.03 15.11
CA THR A 328 12.71 -26.32 14.42
C THR A 328 13.53 -27.25 15.32
N ASP A 329 13.72 -28.49 14.87
CA ASP A 329 14.35 -29.56 15.65
C ASP A 329 13.66 -29.73 17.03
N ARG A 330 14.37 -29.45 18.13
CA ARG A 330 13.84 -29.52 19.51
C ARG A 330 13.35 -28.19 20.07
N VAL A 331 13.41 -27.11 19.29
CA VAL A 331 13.10 -25.75 19.75
C VAL A 331 11.78 -25.29 19.16
N SER A 332 10.91 -24.73 20.01
CA SER A 332 9.71 -24.02 19.57
C SER A 332 9.95 -22.52 19.66
N ARG A 333 9.60 -21.78 18.60
CA ARG A 333 9.72 -20.33 18.50
C ARG A 333 8.34 -19.71 18.39
N ASN A 334 8.18 -18.54 19.02
CA ASN A 334 6.96 -17.73 18.91
C ASN A 334 6.83 -17.05 17.55
N ARG A 335 7.99 -16.75 16.96
CA ARG A 335 8.15 -16.00 15.72
C ARG A 335 9.48 -16.42 15.10
N VAL A 336 9.54 -16.48 13.79
CA VAL A 336 10.78 -16.76 13.05
C VAL A 336 11.25 -15.45 12.41
N VAL A 337 12.48 -15.04 12.70
CA VAL A 337 13.05 -13.80 12.17
C VAL A 337 14.21 -14.15 11.24
N PHE A 338 14.12 -13.71 10.00
CA PHE A 338 15.15 -13.91 8.99
C PHE A 338 15.87 -12.59 8.76
N GLN A 339 17.17 -12.55 9.05
CA GLN A 339 18.02 -11.37 8.83
C GLN A 339 19.06 -11.70 7.77
N TYR A 340 19.20 -10.82 6.79
CA TYR A 340 20.10 -11.02 5.66
C TYR A 340 20.53 -9.69 5.05
N SER A 341 21.53 -9.73 4.18
CA SER A 341 22.08 -8.55 3.50
C SER A 341 20.98 -7.74 2.82
N SER A 342 21.01 -6.42 2.97
CA SER A 342 20.11 -5.52 2.23
C SER A 342 20.29 -5.62 0.70
N LYS A 343 21.44 -6.15 0.25
CA LYS A 343 21.77 -6.39 -1.16
C LYS A 343 21.24 -7.74 -1.70
N ALA A 344 20.81 -8.65 -0.83
CA ALA A 344 20.25 -9.94 -1.23
C ALA A 344 18.71 -9.90 -1.28
N THR A 345 18.13 -10.89 -1.97
CA THR A 345 16.68 -11.15 -1.97
C THR A 345 16.46 -12.56 -1.44
N MET A 346 15.56 -12.71 -0.49
CA MET A 346 15.18 -14.00 0.10
C MET A 346 13.74 -14.33 -0.30
N MET A 347 13.49 -15.55 -0.76
CA MET A 347 12.15 -16.11 -0.88
C MET A 347 11.60 -16.45 0.51
N LEU A 348 10.37 -15.99 0.75
CA LEU A 348 9.52 -16.42 1.86
C LEU A 348 8.08 -16.27 1.38
N ARG A 349 7.40 -17.39 1.11
CA ARG A 349 6.03 -17.38 0.58
C ARG A 349 5.24 -18.58 1.06
N TYR A 350 3.92 -18.45 1.11
CA TYR A 350 3.04 -19.60 1.26
C TYR A 350 2.76 -20.23 -0.11
N ASP A 351 2.93 -21.54 -0.22
CA ASP A 351 2.47 -22.33 -1.33
C ASP A 351 1.15 -23.01 -0.96
N ALA A 352 0.04 -22.47 -1.48
CA ALA A 352 -1.29 -22.97 -1.16
C ALA A 352 -1.57 -24.37 -1.69
N ARG A 353 -0.86 -24.81 -2.76
CA ARG A 353 -1.04 -26.15 -3.34
C ARG A 353 -0.44 -27.20 -2.43
N GLU A 354 0.82 -26.98 -2.02
CA GLU A 354 1.55 -27.89 -1.13
C GLU A 354 1.22 -27.67 0.35
N LYS A 355 0.55 -26.56 0.68
CA LYS A 355 0.25 -26.10 2.05
C LYS A 355 1.52 -25.95 2.89
N LEU A 356 2.54 -25.34 2.29
CA LEU A 356 3.86 -25.13 2.89
C LEU A 356 4.19 -23.64 2.92
N ILE A 357 4.77 -23.17 4.02
CA ILE A 357 5.50 -21.89 4.00
C ILE A 357 6.92 -22.21 3.58
N VAL A 358 7.30 -21.83 2.37
CA VAL A 358 8.59 -22.12 1.75
C VAL A 358 9.51 -20.93 1.89
N TYR A 359 10.78 -21.17 2.24
CA TYR A 359 11.76 -20.11 2.42
C TYR A 359 13.19 -20.54 2.09
N ASP A 360 14.01 -19.58 1.68
CA ASP A 360 15.43 -19.81 1.41
C ASP A 360 16.19 -20.09 2.70
N ASN A 361 17.12 -21.05 2.68
CA ASN A 361 18.12 -21.13 3.72
C ASN A 361 19.10 -19.96 3.58
N LEU A 362 19.45 -19.33 4.71
CA LEU A 362 20.32 -18.16 4.75
C LEU A 362 21.65 -18.52 5.41
N ALA A 363 22.74 -18.26 4.70
CA ALA A 363 24.10 -18.47 5.17
C ALA A 363 25.02 -17.33 4.72
N PRO A 364 26.10 -17.04 5.46
CA PRO A 364 27.16 -16.16 4.96
C PRO A 364 27.98 -16.88 3.89
N ALA A 365 28.55 -16.12 2.94
CA ALA A 365 29.43 -16.67 1.91
C ALA A 365 30.71 -17.29 2.50
N ASP A 366 31.21 -16.75 3.61
CA ASP A 366 32.32 -17.30 4.38
C ASP A 366 31.84 -17.66 5.81
N PRO A 367 32.10 -18.88 6.31
CA PRO A 367 31.76 -19.29 7.67
C PRO A 367 32.28 -18.36 8.77
N MET A 368 33.37 -17.61 8.54
CA MET A 368 33.90 -16.64 9.50
C MET A 368 32.92 -15.51 9.84
N TYR A 369 31.97 -15.20 8.94
CA TYR A 369 30.96 -14.16 9.14
C TYR A 369 29.67 -14.66 9.79
N ARG A 370 29.67 -15.86 10.38
CA ARG A 370 28.50 -16.38 11.10
C ARG A 370 28.08 -15.41 12.22
N GLY A 371 26.80 -15.03 12.23
CA GLY A 371 26.21 -14.05 13.14
C GLY A 371 26.27 -12.61 12.65
N VAL A 372 26.97 -12.33 11.54
CA VAL A 372 27.05 -11.00 10.91
C VAL A 372 26.12 -10.95 9.70
N TYR A 373 24.84 -10.67 9.95
CA TYR A 373 23.76 -10.80 8.96
C TYR A 373 23.91 -9.93 7.70
N HIS A 374 24.76 -8.89 7.73
CA HIS A 374 25.10 -8.12 6.53
C HIS A 374 25.70 -8.98 5.41
N TYR A 375 26.36 -10.09 5.76
CA TYR A 375 26.97 -11.02 4.81
C TYR A 375 26.09 -12.23 4.47
N TYR A 376 24.89 -12.32 5.04
CA TYR A 376 24.00 -13.45 4.82
C TYR A 376 23.21 -13.28 3.52
N GLY A 377 23.04 -14.37 2.78
CA GLY A 377 22.18 -14.46 1.62
C GLY A 377 21.66 -15.89 1.41
N PRO A 378 20.76 -16.10 0.44
CA PRO A 378 20.32 -17.44 0.07
C PRO A 378 21.49 -18.31 -0.38
N ASP A 379 21.55 -19.55 0.07
CA ASP A 379 22.50 -20.56 -0.43
C ASP A 379 21.91 -21.47 -1.51
N PHE A 380 20.71 -21.12 -2.00
CA PHE A 380 19.92 -21.87 -2.98
C PHE A 380 19.38 -23.23 -2.52
N SER A 381 19.49 -23.55 -1.22
CA SER A 381 18.70 -24.59 -0.60
C SER A 381 17.41 -24.01 0.00
N TYR A 382 16.39 -24.85 0.10
CA TYR A 382 15.06 -24.44 0.54
C TYR A 382 14.61 -25.27 1.73
N ASN A 383 13.94 -24.59 2.65
CA ASN A 383 13.26 -25.22 3.77
C ASN A 383 11.77 -24.89 3.69
N ALA A 384 10.95 -25.64 4.42
CA ALA A 384 9.55 -25.30 4.59
C ALA A 384 9.06 -25.49 6.02
N PHE A 385 8.00 -24.77 6.36
CA PHE A 385 7.13 -25.14 7.46
C PHE A 385 5.87 -25.81 6.93
N LYS A 386 5.52 -26.96 7.51
CA LYS A 386 4.25 -27.67 7.28
C LYS A 386 3.40 -27.63 8.54
N PHE A 387 2.16 -27.14 8.43
CA PHE A 387 1.26 -27.10 9.57
C PHE A 387 0.67 -28.48 9.87
N THR A 388 0.94 -29.02 11.06
CA THR A 388 0.44 -30.32 11.52
C THR A 388 0.00 -30.20 12.98
N LYS A 389 -1.26 -30.55 13.29
CA LYS A 389 -1.79 -30.61 14.66
C LYS A 389 -1.52 -29.35 15.52
N GLY A 390 -1.69 -28.16 14.95
CA GLY A 390 -1.53 -26.89 15.68
C GLY A 390 -0.11 -26.31 15.69
N VAL A 391 0.84 -26.94 14.99
CA VAL A 391 2.23 -26.48 14.92
C VAL A 391 2.77 -26.46 13.49
N TRP A 392 3.62 -25.48 13.20
CA TRP A 392 4.43 -25.40 11.98
C TRP A 392 5.71 -26.21 12.17
N GLU A 393 5.77 -27.40 11.58
CA GLU A 393 6.95 -28.28 11.64
C GLU A 393 7.93 -27.93 10.52
N ASN A 394 9.19 -27.69 10.88
CA ASN A 394 10.25 -27.42 9.92
C ASN A 394 10.64 -28.68 9.15
N ARG A 395 10.73 -28.56 7.82
CA ARG A 395 11.21 -29.56 6.87
C ARG A 395 12.42 -28.96 6.17
N LYS A 396 13.57 -29.60 6.35
CA LYS A 396 14.83 -29.14 5.77
C LYS A 396 15.05 -29.71 4.38
N ASP A 397 15.79 -28.99 3.55
CA ASP A 397 16.30 -29.43 2.25
C ASP A 397 15.21 -29.98 1.32
N ILE A 398 14.11 -29.24 1.17
CA ILE A 398 13.00 -29.66 0.30
C ILE A 398 13.35 -29.44 -1.18
N ASP A 399 12.86 -30.32 -2.04
CA ASP A 399 12.99 -30.17 -3.49
C ASP A 399 11.78 -29.39 -4.06
N LEU A 400 12.07 -28.23 -4.66
CA LEU A 400 11.06 -27.36 -5.29
C LEU A 400 10.98 -27.53 -6.81
N ARG A 401 11.69 -28.51 -7.39
CA ARG A 401 11.60 -28.79 -8.83
C ARG A 401 10.20 -29.34 -9.13
N ASN A 402 9.55 -28.80 -10.16
CA ASN A 402 8.28 -29.36 -10.65
C ASN A 402 8.49 -30.85 -10.97
N PRO A 403 7.54 -31.74 -10.59
CA PRO A 403 7.54 -33.09 -11.12
C PRO A 403 7.52 -32.99 -12.65
N LYS A 404 8.27 -33.87 -13.33
CA LYS A 404 8.20 -33.95 -14.80
C LYS A 404 6.73 -34.15 -15.16
N SER A 405 6.19 -33.27 -15.99
CA SER A 405 4.92 -33.53 -16.66
C SER A 405 5.10 -34.84 -17.44
N GLU A 406 4.38 -35.89 -17.05
CA GLU A 406 4.25 -37.10 -17.86
C GLU A 406 3.56 -36.82 -19.19
#